data_AF-A0A2D8C4Q9-F1
#
_entry.id   AF-A0A2D8C4Q9-F1
#
_cell.length_a   1.000
_cell.length_b   1.000
_cell.length_c   1.000
_cell.angle_alpha   90.00
_cell.angle_beta   90.00
_cell.angle_gamma   90.00
#
_symmetry.space_group_name_H-M   'P 1'
#
loop_
_entity.id
_entity.type
_entity.pdbx_description
1 polymer ?
#
loop_
_entity_poly.entity_id
_entity_poly.type
_entity_poly.pdbx_seq_one_letter_code
_entity_poly.pdbx_strand_id
1 'polypeptide(L)'
;MDSNFYEDHNVNFLNRLHPSKVMAFAFIIWAILFLFSPLVVNIELNGTAYVFLFCCILSFILGVALVKDKIGFRTSKSANNLRRLFFLILYLAILGLALKLTDRFIIRGISSSSNYFENREIMEAAGGNYIAILSSFLTPLGIIPIFLLWKHKISTNWIVKIIAFILFFAQIFDAVLLGSRSIIFVLFILLGLYLFYFQKIKITLLKGLGIVMVILSFMLMMNFIFVERTKIFAGENTYDLVLNQSNINYTVTSSNSFKNTFSNLNPTTQSLVFTYLTTTQYFTHGMIEFSYLYDNYKNDYALGSYTFAIYSRFLHKVTGRNFDSKNLEQLSPRPGVFNTFFGPIFIDFGWFSLLFMLLFGMIVKVIYNKAKSGYDWAIILYFYFFIVIAFSPVFNFINGAGGIFILTSIVLFYIISKIKIV
;
A
#
# COMPACT_ATOMS: atom_id res chain seq x y z
N MET A 1 -43.80 6.59 4.67
CA MET A 1 -43.39 7.98 4.42
C MET A 1 -42.12 7.93 3.60
N ASP A 2 -42.36 8.00 2.30
CA ASP A 2 -41.41 7.87 1.21
C ASP A 2 -40.53 9.11 1.02
N SER A 3 -39.55 8.90 0.14
CA SER A 3 -38.74 9.87 -0.62
C SER A 3 -37.35 10.20 -0.04
N ASN A 4 -36.36 10.00 -0.92
CA ASN A 4 -34.91 10.30 -0.80
C ASN A 4 -33.97 9.16 -0.35
N PHE A 5 -34.03 8.01 -1.00
CA PHE A 5 -32.90 7.07 -1.11
C PHE A 5 -32.03 7.35 -2.35
N TYR A 6 -31.80 8.62 -2.69
CA TYR A 6 -30.66 8.96 -3.54
C TYR A 6 -29.43 8.98 -2.64
N GLU A 7 -28.82 7.80 -2.49
CA GLU A 7 -27.63 7.54 -1.68
C GLU A 7 -26.52 8.56 -1.98
N ASP A 8 -25.86 9.02 -0.90
CA ASP A 8 -24.67 9.88 -0.81
C ASP A 8 -23.49 9.39 -1.69
N HIS A 9 -23.65 9.39 -3.02
CA HIS A 9 -22.62 9.02 -3.96
C HIS A 9 -21.81 10.26 -4.35
N ASN A 10 -20.64 10.43 -3.72
CA ASN A 10 -19.80 11.60 -3.91
C ASN A 10 -18.99 11.52 -5.22
N VAL A 11 -19.68 11.62 -6.36
CA VAL A 11 -19.07 11.61 -7.71
C VAL A 11 -18.06 12.74 -7.87
N ASN A 12 -18.33 13.91 -7.25
CA ASN A 12 -17.43 15.06 -7.29
C ASN A 12 -16.07 14.74 -6.67
N PHE A 13 -16.04 14.03 -5.54
CA PHE A 13 -14.79 13.54 -4.96
C PHE A 13 -14.06 12.58 -5.92
N LEU A 14 -14.77 11.61 -6.50
CA LEU A 14 -14.18 10.69 -7.48
C LEU A 14 -13.64 11.41 -8.74
N ASN A 15 -14.32 12.44 -9.23
CA ASN A 15 -13.85 13.24 -10.37
C ASN A 15 -12.53 13.97 -10.07
N ARG A 16 -12.31 14.41 -8.82
CA ARG A 16 -11.02 14.99 -8.39
C ARG A 16 -9.91 13.96 -8.39
N LEU A 17 -10.25 12.71 -8.07
CA LEU A 17 -9.31 11.60 -8.05
C LEU A 17 -9.19 10.89 -9.40
N HIS A 18 -9.46 11.51 -10.55
CA HIS A 18 -9.38 10.83 -11.85
C HIS A 18 -8.00 10.15 -12.08
N PRO A 19 -7.93 8.90 -12.60
CA PRO A 19 -6.69 8.12 -12.61
C PRO A 19 -5.49 8.83 -13.25
N SER A 20 -5.68 9.47 -14.42
CA SER A 20 -4.60 10.21 -15.10
C SER A 20 -4.11 11.42 -14.30
N LYS A 21 -5.01 12.10 -13.58
CA LYS A 21 -4.64 13.26 -12.74
C LYS A 21 -3.82 12.80 -11.54
N VAL A 22 -4.21 11.69 -10.94
CA VAL A 22 -3.49 11.09 -9.80
C VAL A 22 -2.09 10.66 -10.22
N MET A 23 -1.96 9.99 -11.38
CA MET A 23 -0.66 9.61 -11.93
C MET A 23 0.23 10.83 -12.17
N ALA A 24 -0.27 11.86 -12.87
CA ALA A 24 0.51 13.07 -13.12
C ALA A 24 0.92 13.78 -11.81
N PHE A 25 -0.01 13.94 -10.87
CA PHE A 25 0.24 14.60 -9.60
C PHE A 25 1.24 13.85 -8.72
N ALA A 26 1.23 12.51 -8.75
CA ALA A 26 2.20 11.67 -8.04
C ALA A 26 3.64 12.00 -8.46
N PHE A 27 3.89 12.08 -9.77
CA PHE A 27 5.22 12.40 -10.30
C PHE A 27 5.62 13.85 -10.09
N ILE A 28 4.66 14.79 -10.12
CA ILE A 28 4.92 16.19 -9.77
C ILE A 28 5.33 16.30 -8.29
N ILE A 29 4.59 15.66 -7.37
CA ILE A 29 4.96 15.64 -5.94
C ILE A 29 6.35 15.02 -5.77
N TRP A 30 6.61 13.89 -6.42
CA TRP A 30 7.92 13.25 -6.34
C TRP A 30 9.03 14.19 -6.81
N ALA A 31 8.86 14.88 -7.94
CA ALA A 31 9.85 15.83 -8.45
C ALA A 31 10.09 16.99 -7.49
N ILE A 32 9.03 17.55 -6.90
CA ILE A 32 9.13 18.59 -5.86
C ILE A 32 9.92 18.06 -4.66
N LEU A 33 9.55 16.89 -4.12
CA LEU A 33 10.24 16.29 -2.98
C LEU A 33 11.72 16.05 -3.28
N PHE A 34 12.05 15.59 -4.48
CA PHE A 34 13.44 15.37 -4.89
C PHE A 34 14.22 16.69 -4.98
N LEU A 35 13.67 17.72 -5.63
CA LEU A 35 14.31 19.03 -5.79
C LEU A 35 14.61 19.72 -4.45
N PHE A 36 13.74 19.55 -3.44
CA PHE A 36 13.95 20.11 -2.10
C PHE A 36 14.68 19.16 -1.14
N SER A 37 14.98 17.94 -1.56
CA SER A 37 15.67 16.97 -0.70
C SER A 37 17.17 17.30 -0.60
N PRO A 38 17.79 17.19 0.58
CA PRO A 38 19.22 17.45 0.78
C PRO A 38 20.06 16.22 0.37
N LEU A 39 19.69 15.59 -0.75
CA LEU A 39 20.23 14.32 -1.23
C LEU A 39 21.18 14.52 -2.40
N VAL A 40 22.14 13.61 -2.52
CA VAL A 40 23.12 13.54 -3.61
C VAL A 40 23.02 12.15 -4.23
N VAL A 41 22.94 12.11 -5.55
CA VAL A 41 22.92 10.87 -6.33
C VAL A 41 24.36 10.37 -6.47
N ASN A 42 24.61 9.12 -6.10
CA ASN A 42 25.95 8.50 -6.06
C ASN A 42 26.23 7.58 -7.26
N ILE A 43 25.26 7.39 -8.14
CA ILE A 43 25.38 6.57 -9.35
C ILE A 43 25.19 7.43 -10.59
N GLU A 44 25.71 6.96 -11.72
CA GLU A 44 25.36 7.52 -13.02
C GLU A 44 23.91 7.16 -13.36
N LEU A 45 23.16 8.16 -13.83
CA LEU A 45 21.76 8.02 -14.17
C LEU A 45 21.61 7.65 -15.65
N ASN A 46 20.90 6.55 -15.94
CA ASN A 46 20.63 6.12 -17.30
C ASN A 46 19.38 6.83 -17.86
N GLY A 47 19.59 7.70 -18.84
CA GLY A 47 18.50 8.41 -19.53
C GLY A 47 17.45 7.48 -20.16
N THR A 48 17.86 6.33 -20.70
CA THR A 48 16.95 5.32 -21.27
C THR A 48 16.00 4.74 -20.24
N ALA A 49 16.46 4.54 -18.99
CA ALA A 49 15.60 4.07 -17.90
C ALA A 49 14.47 5.08 -17.63
N TYR A 50 14.78 6.37 -17.63
CA TYR A 50 13.78 7.44 -17.45
C TYR A 50 12.85 7.61 -18.66
N VAL A 51 13.37 7.44 -19.89
CA VAL A 51 12.53 7.38 -21.11
C VAL A 51 11.56 6.21 -21.01
N PHE A 52 12.02 5.02 -20.59
CA PHE A 52 11.16 3.87 -20.37
C PHE A 52 10.06 4.15 -19.33
N LEU A 53 10.40 4.74 -18.19
CA LEU A 53 9.43 5.12 -17.17
C LEU A 53 8.41 6.12 -17.71
N PHE A 54 8.87 7.12 -18.46
CA PHE A 54 7.99 8.09 -19.11
C PHE A 54 7.03 7.42 -20.10
N CYS A 55 7.53 6.51 -20.94
CA CYS A 55 6.70 5.70 -21.83
C CYS A 55 5.69 4.84 -21.05
N CYS A 56 6.06 4.25 -19.92
CA CYS A 56 5.14 3.50 -19.06
C CYS A 56 3.99 4.38 -18.52
N ILE A 57 4.30 5.61 -18.10
CA ILE A 57 3.31 6.59 -17.65
C ILE A 57 2.38 6.98 -18.80
N LEU A 58 2.93 7.26 -19.98
CA LEU A 58 2.12 7.56 -21.18
C LEU A 58 1.22 6.40 -21.57
N SER A 59 1.73 5.16 -21.58
CA SER A 59 0.94 3.96 -21.84
C SER A 59 -0.21 3.81 -20.84
N PHE A 60 0.03 4.05 -19.55
CA PHE A 60 -1.05 4.06 -18.55
C PHE A 60 -2.11 5.12 -18.85
N ILE A 61 -1.70 6.36 -19.12
CA ILE A 61 -2.61 7.47 -19.42
C ILE A 61 -3.42 7.16 -20.70
N LEU A 62 -2.78 6.62 -21.73
CA LEU A 62 -3.43 6.18 -22.96
C LEU A 62 -4.46 5.08 -22.66
N GLY A 63 -4.12 4.10 -21.84
CA GLY A 63 -5.03 3.03 -21.41
C GLY A 63 -6.27 3.59 -20.70
N VAL A 64 -6.09 4.59 -19.84
CA VAL A 64 -7.19 5.32 -19.21
C VAL A 64 -8.04 6.06 -20.25
N ALA A 65 -7.42 6.68 -21.26
CA ALA A 65 -8.14 7.44 -22.29
C ALA A 65 -8.94 6.55 -23.26
N LEU A 66 -8.47 5.33 -23.54
CA LEU A 66 -9.14 4.37 -24.44
C LEU A 66 -10.49 3.88 -23.90
N VAL A 67 -10.68 3.89 -22.57
CA VAL A 67 -11.94 3.46 -21.95
C VAL A 67 -12.87 4.65 -21.77
N LYS A 68 -13.93 4.69 -22.60
CA LYS A 68 -14.97 5.72 -22.56
C LYS A 68 -15.60 5.84 -21.16
N ASP A 69 -15.88 7.08 -20.74
CA ASP A 69 -16.69 7.33 -19.56
C ASP A 69 -18.09 6.72 -19.74
N LYS A 70 -18.48 5.87 -18.79
CA LYS A 70 -19.84 5.33 -18.70
C LYS A 70 -20.37 5.62 -17.31
N ILE A 71 -21.48 6.35 -17.24
CA ILE A 71 -22.21 6.61 -16.00
C ILE A 71 -23.54 5.87 -16.13
N GLY A 72 -23.66 4.76 -15.40
CA GLY A 72 -24.93 4.07 -15.23
C GLY A 72 -25.17 3.90 -13.74
N PHE A 73 -26.26 4.44 -13.22
CA PHE A 73 -26.53 4.33 -11.78
C PHE A 73 -26.99 2.92 -11.43
N ARG A 74 -26.44 2.37 -10.35
CA ARG A 74 -26.87 1.08 -9.83
C ARG A 74 -28.17 1.24 -9.06
N THR A 75 -29.10 0.30 -9.26
CA THR A 75 -30.29 0.14 -8.41
C THR A 75 -29.89 -0.36 -7.02
N SER A 76 -30.56 0.13 -5.98
CA SER A 76 -30.21 -0.21 -4.60
C SER A 76 -30.51 -1.68 -4.29
N LYS A 77 -29.70 -2.29 -3.43
CA LYS A 77 -30.01 -3.62 -2.86
C LYS A 77 -31.12 -3.45 -1.83
N SER A 78 -31.96 -4.48 -1.65
CA SER A 78 -32.90 -4.49 -0.53
C SER A 78 -32.14 -4.39 0.80
N ALA A 79 -32.71 -3.67 1.77
CA ALA A 79 -32.06 -3.45 3.06
C ALA A 79 -31.70 -4.75 3.78
N ASN A 80 -32.54 -5.79 3.65
CA ASN A 80 -32.29 -7.10 4.25
C ASN A 80 -31.07 -7.81 3.62
N ASN A 81 -30.97 -7.81 2.28
CA ASN A 81 -29.84 -8.44 1.58
C ASN A 81 -28.53 -7.72 1.89
N LEU A 82 -28.57 -6.40 2.03
CA LEU A 82 -27.42 -5.62 2.42
C LEU A 82 -26.98 -5.92 3.86
N ARG A 83 -27.93 -6.01 4.80
CA ARG A 83 -27.63 -6.37 6.20
C ARG A 83 -27.01 -7.77 6.29
N ARG A 84 -27.55 -8.74 5.55
CA ARG A 84 -26.97 -10.10 5.46
C ARG A 84 -25.55 -10.08 4.90
N LEU A 85 -25.31 -9.35 3.81
CA LEU A 85 -23.98 -9.18 3.24
C LEU A 85 -23.00 -8.55 4.26
N PHE A 86 -23.43 -7.51 4.97
CA PHE A 86 -22.61 -6.87 6.00
C PHE A 86 -22.19 -7.87 7.10
N PHE A 87 -23.14 -8.62 7.68
CA PHE A 87 -22.82 -9.58 8.74
C PHE A 87 -21.99 -10.76 8.24
N LEU A 88 -22.20 -11.23 7.00
CA LEU A 88 -21.36 -12.26 6.39
C LEU A 88 -19.90 -11.80 6.27
N ILE A 89 -19.67 -10.60 5.74
CA ILE A 89 -18.32 -10.03 5.62
C ILE A 89 -17.71 -9.77 6.99
N LEU A 90 -18.49 -9.28 7.95
CA LEU A 90 -18.04 -9.08 9.33
C LEU A 90 -17.59 -10.40 9.96
N TYR A 91 -18.38 -11.48 9.81
CA TYR A 91 -18.05 -12.81 10.32
C TYR A 91 -16.77 -13.36 9.68
N LEU A 92 -16.64 -13.26 8.35
CA LEU A 92 -15.44 -13.70 7.65
C LEU A 92 -14.19 -12.91 8.08
N ALA A 93 -14.32 -11.61 8.34
CA ALA A 93 -13.22 -10.79 8.86
C ALA A 93 -12.83 -11.20 10.30
N ILE A 94 -13.81 -11.50 11.17
CA ILE A 94 -13.56 -12.02 12.53
C ILE A 94 -12.85 -13.36 12.45
N LEU A 95 -13.34 -14.29 11.63
CA LEU A 95 -12.70 -15.58 11.40
C LEU A 95 -11.27 -15.41 10.89
N GLY A 96 -11.06 -14.50 9.93
CA GLY A 96 -9.74 -14.17 9.42
C GLY A 96 -8.79 -13.66 10.49
N LEU A 97 -9.26 -12.78 11.38
CA LEU A 97 -8.47 -12.31 12.52
C LEU A 97 -8.17 -13.43 13.50
N ALA A 98 -9.15 -14.25 13.86
CA ALA A 98 -8.95 -15.38 14.77
C ALA A 98 -7.91 -16.36 14.23
N LEU A 99 -8.03 -16.78 12.96
CA LEU A 99 -7.05 -17.65 12.30
C LEU A 99 -5.65 -17.01 12.25
N LYS A 100 -5.58 -15.69 12.04
CA LYS A 100 -4.30 -14.97 12.05
C LYS A 100 -3.65 -15.00 13.44
N LEU A 101 -4.41 -14.72 14.49
CA LEU A 101 -3.90 -14.76 15.86
C LEU A 101 -3.46 -16.17 16.26
N THR A 102 -4.22 -17.19 15.86
CA THR A 102 -3.84 -18.60 16.04
C THR A 102 -2.54 -18.93 15.30
N ASP A 103 -2.41 -18.56 14.03
CA ASP A 103 -1.16 -18.76 13.28
C ASP A 103 0.03 -18.09 13.96
N ARG A 104 -0.12 -16.83 14.35
CA ARG A 104 0.95 -16.04 14.94
C ARG A 104 1.39 -16.56 16.30
N PHE A 105 0.48 -16.62 17.27
CA PHE A 105 0.83 -16.90 18.66
C PHE A 105 0.89 -18.39 18.99
N ILE A 106 0.11 -19.23 18.32
CA ILE A 106 -0.01 -20.65 18.68
C ILE A 106 0.84 -21.52 17.74
N ILE A 107 0.74 -21.32 16.43
CA ILE A 107 1.44 -22.19 15.46
C ILE A 107 2.90 -21.79 15.32
N ARG A 108 3.17 -20.49 15.17
CA ARG A 108 4.54 -19.97 14.97
C ARG A 108 5.20 -19.54 16.26
N GLY A 109 4.42 -19.25 17.31
CA GLY A 109 4.94 -18.88 18.62
C GLY A 109 5.60 -17.50 18.67
N ILE A 110 5.19 -16.53 17.85
CA ILE A 110 5.69 -15.15 18.00
C ILE A 110 5.22 -14.57 19.34
N SER A 111 6.02 -13.70 19.94
CA SER A 111 5.70 -13.10 21.25
C SER A 111 5.65 -11.58 21.17
N SER A 112 4.74 -10.98 21.94
CA SER A 112 4.75 -9.52 22.16
C SER A 112 5.90 -9.06 23.04
N SER A 113 6.55 -9.98 23.78
CA SER A 113 7.74 -9.68 24.58
C SER A 113 9.04 -9.73 23.77
N SER A 114 9.03 -10.38 22.62
CA SER A 114 10.19 -10.51 21.72
C SER A 114 10.38 -9.24 20.91
N ASN A 115 11.62 -8.97 20.52
CA ASN A 115 11.92 -7.82 19.68
C ASN A 115 11.48 -8.06 18.22
N TYR A 116 11.46 -6.98 17.40
CA TYR A 116 10.95 -7.06 16.03
C TYR A 116 11.75 -8.01 15.12
N PHE A 117 13.06 -8.18 15.36
CA PHE A 117 13.92 -9.05 14.56
C PHE A 117 13.68 -10.51 14.90
N GLU A 118 13.63 -10.83 16.19
CA GLU A 118 13.35 -12.17 16.69
C GLU A 118 11.98 -12.68 16.17
N ASN A 119 10.95 -11.85 16.25
CA ASN A 119 9.64 -12.20 15.70
C ASN A 119 9.67 -12.43 14.17
N ARG A 120 10.56 -11.76 13.43
CA ARG A 120 10.73 -12.00 11.98
C ARG A 120 11.47 -13.29 11.71
N GLU A 121 12.54 -13.58 12.45
CA GLU A 121 13.31 -14.81 12.31
C GLU A 121 12.42 -16.04 12.59
N ILE A 122 11.62 -16.00 13.66
CA ILE A 122 10.63 -17.05 13.98
C ILE A 122 9.64 -17.22 12.83
N MET A 123 9.12 -16.11 12.30
CA MET A 123 8.17 -16.10 11.18
C MET A 123 8.74 -16.72 9.90
N GLU A 124 10.00 -16.38 9.57
CA GLU A 124 10.70 -16.87 8.39
C GLU A 124 11.06 -18.35 8.54
N ALA A 125 11.58 -18.75 9.70
CA ALA A 125 11.94 -20.13 10.02
C ALA A 125 10.73 -21.07 10.01
N ALA A 126 9.57 -20.62 10.52
CA ALA A 126 8.35 -21.43 10.55
C ALA A 126 7.73 -21.67 9.15
N GLY A 127 8.15 -20.92 8.11
CA GLY A 127 7.66 -21.08 6.75
C GLY A 127 6.17 -20.77 6.57
N GLY A 128 5.56 -21.17 5.45
CA GLY A 128 4.14 -20.97 5.17
C GLY A 128 3.26 -22.16 5.56
N ASN A 129 2.09 -21.93 6.17
CA ASN A 129 1.08 -22.95 6.46
C ASN A 129 -0.32 -22.54 5.93
N TYR A 130 -1.25 -23.49 5.84
CA TYR A 130 -2.58 -23.27 5.27
C TYR A 130 -3.42 -22.26 6.07
N ILE A 131 -3.29 -22.23 7.40
CA ILE A 131 -3.99 -21.28 8.28
C ILE A 131 -3.49 -19.85 8.02
N ALA A 132 -2.17 -19.68 7.86
CA ALA A 132 -1.56 -18.40 7.48
C ALA A 132 -2.07 -17.90 6.11
N ILE A 133 -2.20 -18.80 5.13
CA ILE A 133 -2.71 -18.44 3.80
C ILE A 133 -4.17 -17.99 3.88
N LEU A 134 -5.03 -18.80 4.50
CA LEU A 134 -6.46 -18.50 4.62
C LEU A 134 -6.70 -17.22 5.40
N SER A 135 -6.02 -17.05 6.54
CA SER A 135 -6.10 -15.81 7.32
C SER A 135 -5.64 -14.60 6.53
N SER A 136 -4.57 -14.70 5.73
CA SER A 136 -4.07 -13.60 4.90
C SER A 136 -5.10 -13.10 3.87
N PHE A 137 -5.97 -13.96 3.35
CA PHE A 137 -7.06 -13.56 2.45
C PHE A 137 -8.32 -13.07 3.17
N LEU A 138 -8.57 -13.50 4.40
CA LEU A 138 -9.77 -13.13 5.15
C LEU A 138 -9.57 -11.87 6.00
N THR A 139 -8.40 -11.66 6.62
CA THR A 139 -8.15 -10.49 7.47
C THR A 139 -8.38 -9.15 6.74
N PRO A 140 -7.98 -8.96 5.46
CA PRO A 140 -8.25 -7.70 4.77
C PRO A 140 -9.71 -7.44 4.44
N LEU A 141 -10.63 -8.41 4.60
CA LEU A 141 -12.06 -8.13 4.59
C LEU A 141 -12.47 -7.13 5.68
N GLY A 142 -11.68 -6.97 6.75
CA GLY A 142 -11.90 -5.99 7.82
C GLY A 142 -12.01 -4.54 7.34
N ILE A 143 -11.52 -4.19 6.14
CA ILE A 143 -11.65 -2.84 5.57
C ILE A 143 -13.06 -2.52 5.03
N ILE A 144 -13.91 -3.54 4.87
CA ILE A 144 -15.20 -3.45 4.17
C ILE A 144 -16.38 -3.12 5.11
N PRO A 145 -16.51 -3.71 6.32
CA PRO A 145 -17.62 -3.43 7.23
C PRO A 145 -17.85 -1.94 7.51
N ILE A 146 -16.78 -1.17 7.79
CA ILE A 146 -16.90 0.28 8.00
C ILE A 146 -17.46 0.98 6.76
N PHE A 147 -16.97 0.63 5.57
CA PHE A 147 -17.45 1.21 4.32
C PHE A 147 -18.96 0.98 4.15
N LEU A 148 -19.42 -0.25 4.37
CA LEU A 148 -20.85 -0.60 4.25
C LEU A 148 -21.71 0.10 5.31
N LEU A 149 -21.24 0.17 6.57
CA LEU A 149 -21.91 0.90 7.65
C LEU A 149 -22.12 2.37 7.28
N TRP A 150 -21.08 3.02 6.75
CA TRP A 150 -21.13 4.43 6.41
C TRP A 150 -21.94 4.72 5.16
N LYS A 151 -21.75 3.94 4.10
CA LYS A 151 -22.45 4.15 2.83
C LYS A 151 -23.95 3.98 2.96
N HIS A 152 -24.38 2.90 3.59
CA HIS A 152 -25.78 2.49 3.58
C HIS A 152 -26.49 2.70 4.91
N LYS A 153 -25.82 3.30 5.90
CA LYS A 153 -26.40 3.64 7.21
C LYS A 153 -27.07 2.42 7.86
N ILE A 154 -26.44 1.24 7.78
CA ILE A 154 -26.98 -0.02 8.30
C ILE A 154 -27.22 0.11 9.80
N SER A 155 -28.45 -0.15 10.24
CA SER A 155 -28.82 -0.08 11.65
C SER A 155 -28.22 -1.26 12.43
N THR A 156 -27.31 -0.95 13.35
CA THR A 156 -26.66 -1.91 14.26
C THR A 156 -26.42 -1.25 15.62
N ASN A 157 -26.23 -2.07 16.66
CA ASN A 157 -25.78 -1.58 17.96
C ASN A 157 -24.35 -1.00 17.90
N TRP A 158 -23.95 -0.27 18.95
CA TRP A 158 -22.64 0.38 19.02
C TRP A 158 -21.48 -0.62 19.12
N ILE A 159 -21.70 -1.79 19.73
CA ILE A 159 -20.70 -2.86 19.86
C ILE A 159 -20.26 -3.36 18.48
N VAL A 160 -21.21 -3.63 17.58
CA VAL A 160 -20.91 -4.05 16.20
C VAL A 160 -20.11 -2.99 15.44
N LYS A 161 -20.38 -1.69 15.69
CA LYS A 161 -19.60 -0.60 15.09
C LYS A 161 -18.16 -0.62 15.60
N ILE A 162 -17.95 -0.80 16.91
CA ILE A 162 -16.59 -0.92 17.49
C ILE A 162 -15.86 -2.12 16.91
N ILE A 163 -16.51 -3.28 16.81
CA ILE A 163 -15.90 -4.47 16.19
C ILE A 163 -15.47 -4.17 14.75
N ALA A 164 -16.31 -3.51 13.96
CA ALA A 164 -15.93 -3.10 12.60
C ALA A 164 -14.70 -2.17 12.58
N PHE A 165 -14.59 -1.25 13.55
CA PHE A 165 -13.40 -0.40 13.73
C PHE A 165 -12.15 -1.19 14.12
N ILE A 166 -12.25 -2.11 15.07
CA ILE A 166 -11.14 -2.98 15.48
C ILE A 166 -10.66 -3.82 14.28
N LEU A 167 -11.58 -4.41 13.51
CA LEU A 167 -11.25 -5.22 12.34
C LEU A 167 -10.56 -4.41 11.24
N PHE A 168 -10.95 -3.15 11.04
CA PHE A 168 -10.29 -2.27 10.07
C PHE A 168 -8.82 -2.06 10.41
N PHE A 169 -8.51 -1.88 11.70
CA PHE A 169 -7.15 -1.66 12.18
C PHE A 169 -6.41 -2.93 12.59
N ALA A 170 -7.02 -4.10 12.49
CA ALA A 170 -6.44 -5.36 12.97
C ALA A 170 -5.08 -5.68 12.33
N GLN A 171 -4.83 -5.24 11.09
CA GLN A 171 -3.54 -5.46 10.45
C GLN A 171 -2.42 -4.56 11.00
N ILE A 172 -2.75 -3.43 11.65
CA ILE A 172 -1.74 -2.60 12.31
C ILE A 172 -1.07 -3.38 13.44
N PHE A 173 -1.82 -4.21 14.16
CA PHE A 173 -1.26 -5.03 15.23
C PHE A 173 -0.14 -5.96 14.72
N ASP A 174 -0.40 -6.70 13.64
CA ASP A 174 0.61 -7.55 12.98
C ASP A 174 1.79 -6.73 12.43
N ALA A 175 1.50 -5.54 11.88
CA ALA A 175 2.51 -4.64 11.36
C ALA A 175 3.47 -4.15 12.46
N VAL A 176 2.93 -3.80 13.64
CA VAL A 176 3.72 -3.38 14.80
C VAL A 176 4.58 -4.55 15.31
N LEU A 177 4.01 -5.75 15.46
CA LEU A 177 4.78 -6.93 15.89
C LEU A 177 5.97 -7.25 14.98
N LEU A 178 5.82 -7.02 13.67
CA LEU A 178 6.86 -7.30 12.67
C LEU A 178 7.66 -6.05 12.27
N GLY A 179 7.50 -4.91 12.95
CA GLY A 179 8.19 -3.65 12.62
C GLY A 179 7.94 -3.16 11.18
N SER A 180 6.77 -3.45 10.61
CA SER A 180 6.34 -3.04 9.27
C SER A 180 5.54 -1.73 9.32
N ARG A 181 5.92 -0.77 8.47
CA ARG A 181 5.30 0.57 8.43
C ARG A 181 4.31 0.73 7.28
N SER A 182 4.51 0.03 6.17
CA SER A 182 3.82 0.29 4.91
C SER A 182 2.33 -0.05 4.97
N ILE A 183 1.91 -1.11 5.66
CA ILE A 183 0.48 -1.44 5.77
C ILE A 183 -0.27 -0.46 6.69
N ILE A 184 0.40 0.03 7.75
CA ILE A 184 -0.15 1.07 8.63
C ILE A 184 -0.48 2.29 7.78
N PHE A 185 0.48 2.72 6.96
CA PHE A 185 0.32 3.82 6.03
C PHE A 185 -0.86 3.64 5.06
N VAL A 186 -0.98 2.47 4.43
CA VAL A 186 -2.11 2.14 3.52
C VAL A 186 -3.45 2.27 4.22
N LEU A 187 -3.59 1.74 5.44
CA LEU A 187 -4.87 1.76 6.18
C LEU A 187 -5.27 3.18 6.59
N PHE A 188 -4.33 4.03 7.02
CA PHE A 188 -4.63 5.41 7.36
C PHE A 188 -5.05 6.23 6.12
N ILE A 189 -4.38 6.05 4.97
CA ILE A 189 -4.81 6.71 3.73
C ILE A 189 -6.19 6.22 3.30
N LEU A 190 -6.42 4.90 3.35
CA LEU A 190 -7.72 4.32 3.00
C LEU A 190 -8.85 4.85 3.90
N LEU A 191 -8.60 4.96 5.20
CA LEU A 191 -9.54 5.58 6.14
C LEU A 191 -9.77 7.06 5.79
N GLY A 192 -8.71 7.81 5.47
CA GLY A 192 -8.81 9.19 5.02
C GLY A 192 -9.71 9.32 3.77
N LEU A 193 -9.51 8.45 2.77
CA LEU A 193 -10.35 8.40 1.57
C LEU A 193 -11.82 8.11 1.92
N TYR A 194 -12.09 7.17 2.82
CA TYR A 194 -13.46 6.93 3.29
C TYR A 194 -14.06 8.16 3.98
N LEU A 195 -13.31 8.79 4.89
CA LEU A 195 -13.76 9.96 5.64
C LEU A 195 -14.10 11.14 4.72
N PHE A 196 -13.27 11.40 3.70
CA PHE A 196 -13.53 12.43 2.70
C PHE A 196 -14.68 12.07 1.75
N TYR A 197 -14.71 10.83 1.26
CA TYR A 197 -15.75 10.38 0.35
C TYR A 197 -17.15 10.47 0.98
N PHE A 198 -17.30 9.99 2.21
CA PHE A 198 -18.55 10.06 2.99
C PHE A 198 -18.75 11.39 3.73
N GLN A 199 -17.92 12.39 3.45
CA GLN A 199 -18.01 13.74 4.03
C GLN A 199 -18.10 13.76 5.56
N LYS A 200 -17.47 12.79 6.23
CA LYS A 200 -17.38 12.71 7.69
C LYS A 200 -16.47 13.80 8.27
N ILE A 201 -15.60 14.35 7.44
CA ILE A 201 -14.74 15.50 7.77
C ILE A 201 -15.06 16.65 6.81
N LYS A 202 -15.42 17.81 7.37
CA LYS A 202 -15.42 19.09 6.64
C LYS A 202 -14.13 19.82 6.98
N ILE A 203 -13.29 20.11 5.98
CA ILE A 203 -12.04 20.85 6.19
C ILE A 203 -12.40 22.33 6.41
N THR A 204 -12.17 22.83 7.63
CA THR A 204 -12.04 24.26 7.95
C THR A 204 -10.55 24.57 8.11
N LEU A 205 -10.15 25.86 8.13
CA LEU A 205 -8.73 26.23 8.30
C LEU A 205 -8.10 25.57 9.55
N LEU A 206 -8.78 25.66 10.71
CA LEU A 206 -8.31 25.05 11.96
C LEU A 206 -8.21 23.52 11.87
N LYS A 207 -9.16 22.86 11.21
CA LYS A 207 -9.10 21.41 10.97
C LYS A 207 -8.03 21.04 9.95
N GLY A 208 -7.73 21.92 8.99
CA GLY A 208 -6.61 21.78 8.05
C GLY A 208 -5.27 21.78 8.78
N LEU A 209 -5.06 22.74 9.68
CA LEU A 209 -3.88 22.77 10.57
C LEU A 209 -3.82 21.51 11.44
N GLY A 210 -4.96 21.07 11.99
CA GLY A 210 -5.04 19.81 12.74
C GLY A 210 -4.64 18.59 11.90
N ILE A 211 -5.08 18.50 10.64
CA ILE A 211 -4.69 17.41 9.72
C ILE A 211 -3.18 17.46 9.46
N VAL A 212 -2.60 18.64 9.24
CA VAL A 212 -1.14 18.79 9.06
C VAL A 212 -0.39 18.30 10.30
N MET A 213 -0.85 18.67 11.50
CA MET A 213 -0.27 18.19 12.75
C MET A 213 -0.38 16.67 12.89
N VAL A 214 -1.54 16.07 12.55
CA VAL A 214 -1.71 14.61 12.56
C VAL A 214 -0.75 13.92 11.60
N ILE A 215 -0.56 14.47 10.39
CA ILE A 215 0.39 13.94 9.41
C ILE A 215 1.83 14.04 9.95
N LEU A 216 2.22 15.18 10.52
CA LEU A 216 3.54 15.38 11.11
C LEU A 216 3.78 14.44 12.29
N SER A 217 2.83 14.31 13.22
CA SER A 217 2.91 13.36 14.34
C SER A 217 3.02 11.93 13.86
N PHE A 218 2.27 11.57 12.81
CA PHE A 218 2.34 10.25 12.20
C PHE A 218 3.71 9.98 11.56
N MET A 219 4.28 10.96 10.84
CA MET A 219 5.63 10.85 10.26
C MET A 219 6.71 10.71 11.35
N LEU A 220 6.59 11.47 12.44
CA LEU A 220 7.48 11.36 13.59
C LEU A 220 7.38 10.00 14.27
N MET A 221 6.17 9.47 14.45
CA MET A 221 5.97 8.10 14.96
C MET A 221 6.60 7.05 14.03
N MET A 222 6.47 7.20 12.71
CA MET A 222 7.09 6.29 11.74
C MET A 222 8.61 6.34 11.75
N ASN A 223 9.20 7.51 12.03
CA ASN A 223 10.63 7.62 12.21
C ASN A 223 11.06 7.06 13.57
N PHE A 224 10.30 7.32 14.64
CA PHE A 224 10.56 6.74 15.95
C PHE A 224 10.65 5.22 15.88
N ILE A 225 9.69 4.54 15.26
CA ILE A 225 9.73 3.08 15.05
C ILE A 225 11.00 2.65 14.30
N PHE A 226 11.42 3.43 13.29
CA PHE A 226 12.62 3.13 12.51
C PHE A 226 13.92 3.32 13.29
N VAL A 227 14.03 4.40 14.07
CA VAL A 227 15.16 4.67 14.95
C VAL A 227 15.26 3.62 16.03
N GLU A 228 14.16 3.32 16.74
CA GLU A 228 14.15 2.28 17.78
C GLU A 228 14.52 0.91 17.23
N ARG A 229 14.02 0.54 16.05
CA ARG A 229 14.44 -0.70 15.39
C ARG A 229 15.94 -0.69 15.05
N THR A 230 16.48 0.44 14.64
CA THR A 230 17.90 0.56 14.26
C THR A 230 18.80 0.51 15.48
N LYS A 231 18.39 1.12 16.60
CA LYS A 231 19.12 1.08 17.88
C LYS A 231 19.36 -0.33 18.40
N ILE A 232 18.47 -1.29 18.12
CA ILE A 232 18.62 -2.69 18.56
C ILE A 232 19.97 -3.28 18.11
N PHE A 233 20.46 -2.92 16.92
CA PHE A 233 21.74 -3.44 16.40
C PHE A 233 22.82 -2.36 16.25
N ALA A 234 22.45 -1.09 16.10
CA ALA A 234 23.38 0.03 15.90
C ALA A 234 23.75 0.78 17.19
N GLY A 235 22.99 0.58 18.27
CA GLY A 235 23.16 1.31 19.53
C GLY A 235 23.17 2.83 19.32
N GLU A 236 24.14 3.50 19.92
CA GLU A 236 24.33 4.96 19.84
C GLU A 236 24.72 5.44 18.43
N ASN A 237 25.28 4.56 17.60
CA ASN A 237 25.70 4.88 16.22
C ASN A 237 24.53 4.90 15.22
N THR A 238 23.28 4.84 15.69
CA THR A 238 22.09 4.77 14.83
C THR A 238 22.05 5.86 13.75
N TYR A 239 22.30 7.12 14.11
CA TYR A 239 22.27 8.20 13.13
C TYR A 239 23.42 8.10 12.13
N ASP A 240 24.63 7.81 12.59
CA ASP A 240 25.81 7.66 11.73
C ASP A 240 25.64 6.50 10.73
N LEU A 241 25.19 5.35 11.23
CA LEU A 241 24.90 4.18 10.41
C LEU A 241 23.86 4.49 9.33
N VAL A 242 22.78 5.20 9.65
CA VAL A 242 21.77 5.56 8.65
C VAL A 242 22.30 6.58 7.65
N LEU A 243 23.00 7.61 8.11
CA LEU A 243 23.50 8.70 7.26
C LEU A 243 24.63 8.25 6.31
N ASN A 244 25.42 7.24 6.70
CA ASN A 244 26.62 6.84 5.98
C ASN A 244 26.58 5.41 5.44
N GLN A 245 25.87 4.49 6.08
CA GLN A 245 25.97 3.04 5.80
C GLN A 245 24.64 2.36 5.45
N SER A 246 23.52 3.09 5.41
CA SER A 246 22.23 2.55 4.93
C SER A 246 22.37 2.00 3.52
N ASN A 247 21.71 0.87 3.23
CA ASN A 247 21.70 0.29 1.88
C ASN A 247 21.27 1.30 0.81
N ILE A 248 20.36 2.23 1.12
CA ILE A 248 19.90 3.25 0.17
C ILE A 248 21.02 4.25 -0.19
N ASN A 249 22.01 4.45 0.69
CA ASN A 249 23.14 5.37 0.46
C ASN A 249 24.03 4.96 -0.70
N TYR A 250 23.94 3.70 -1.16
CA TYR A 250 24.64 3.26 -2.36
C TYR A 250 24.21 4.06 -3.60
N THR A 251 22.91 4.35 -3.77
CA THR A 251 22.42 5.16 -4.90
C THR A 251 22.19 6.61 -4.55
N VAL A 252 21.77 6.91 -3.32
CA VAL A 252 21.43 8.26 -2.90
C VAL A 252 21.76 8.49 -1.42
N THR A 253 22.65 9.43 -1.14
CA THR A 253 23.09 9.78 0.23
C THR A 253 22.74 11.22 0.59
N SER A 254 22.90 11.61 1.85
CA SER A 254 22.76 13.00 2.27
C SER A 254 24.00 13.82 1.90
N SER A 255 23.78 15.10 1.54
CA SER A 255 24.88 16.01 1.20
C SER A 255 25.84 16.26 2.38
N ASN A 256 27.10 16.55 2.07
CA ASN A 256 28.10 16.89 3.10
C ASN A 256 27.70 18.14 3.90
N SER A 257 27.09 19.13 3.25
CA SER A 257 26.56 20.33 3.91
C SER A 257 25.49 19.98 4.97
N PHE A 258 24.60 19.04 4.64
CA PHE A 258 23.60 18.54 5.57
C PHE A 258 24.27 17.82 6.75
N LYS A 259 25.21 16.89 6.50
CA LYS A 259 25.89 16.11 7.56
C LYS A 259 26.64 17.03 8.54
N ASN A 260 27.36 18.02 8.03
CA ASN A 260 28.10 19.00 8.84
C ASN A 260 27.16 19.87 9.69
N THR A 261 25.97 20.20 9.17
CA THR A 261 24.98 20.97 9.92
C THR A 261 24.33 20.09 10.99
N PHE A 262 24.01 18.84 10.66
CA PHE A 262 23.29 17.89 11.51
C PHE A 262 23.98 17.62 12.84
N SER A 263 25.32 17.45 12.84
CA SER A 263 26.10 17.18 14.05
C SER A 263 26.03 18.30 15.09
N ASN A 264 25.75 19.54 14.66
CA ASN A 264 25.73 20.72 15.52
C ASN A 264 24.33 21.10 16.03
N LEU A 265 23.30 20.34 15.65
CA LEU A 265 21.91 20.60 16.04
C LEU A 265 21.60 20.04 17.44
N ASN A 266 20.66 20.68 18.15
CA ASN A 266 20.11 20.11 19.39
C ASN A 266 19.26 18.84 19.10
N PRO A 267 19.05 17.95 20.09
CA PRO A 267 18.39 16.65 19.88
C PRO A 267 17.00 16.72 19.24
N THR A 268 16.18 17.70 19.63
CA THR A 268 14.84 17.88 19.08
C THR A 268 14.89 18.25 17.59
N THR A 269 15.79 19.17 17.23
CA THR A 269 15.97 19.62 15.86
C THR A 269 16.61 18.52 15.01
N GLN A 270 17.57 17.77 15.56
CA GLN A 270 18.13 16.57 14.92
C GLN A 270 17.02 15.58 14.57
N SER A 271 16.12 15.26 15.50
CA SER A 271 15.01 14.32 15.25
C SER A 271 14.09 14.79 14.12
N LEU A 272 13.73 16.08 14.10
CA LEU A 272 12.89 16.67 13.05
C LEU A 272 13.58 16.62 11.68
N VAL A 273 14.84 17.08 11.61
CA VAL A 273 15.61 17.14 10.37
C VAL A 273 15.97 15.74 9.86
N PHE A 274 16.23 14.79 10.76
CA PHE A 274 16.42 13.37 10.43
C PHE A 274 15.12 12.72 9.90
N THR A 275 13.96 13.08 10.47
CA THR A 275 12.65 12.65 9.94
C THR A 275 12.43 13.15 8.53
N TYR A 276 12.75 14.41 8.28
CA TYR A 276 12.67 14.99 6.94
C TYR A 276 13.60 14.27 5.96
N LEU A 277 14.88 14.08 6.31
CA LEU A 277 15.84 13.38 5.46
C LEU A 277 15.40 11.95 5.14
N THR A 278 15.12 11.14 6.17
CA THR A 278 14.77 9.73 5.99
C THR A 278 13.46 9.56 5.23
N THR A 279 12.49 10.46 5.44
CA THR A 279 11.26 10.47 4.64
C THR A 279 11.56 10.81 3.19
N THR A 280 12.26 11.92 2.93
CA THR A 280 12.54 12.35 1.55
C THR A 280 13.36 11.28 0.82
N GLN A 281 14.39 10.72 1.45
CA GLN A 281 15.17 9.60 0.91
C GLN A 281 14.28 8.38 0.59
N TYR A 282 13.39 7.99 1.51
CA TYR A 282 12.49 6.86 1.27
C TYR A 282 11.50 7.13 0.12
N PHE A 283 11.03 8.37 -0.04
CA PHE A 283 10.09 8.72 -1.10
C PHE A 283 10.75 8.94 -2.46
N THR A 284 12.05 9.28 -2.50
CA THR A 284 12.72 9.65 -3.74
C THR A 284 13.61 8.55 -4.32
N HIS A 285 14.19 7.68 -3.48
CA HIS A 285 15.19 6.69 -3.92
C HIS A 285 14.67 5.72 -5.00
N GLY A 286 13.39 5.33 -4.98
CA GLY A 286 12.87 4.28 -5.86
C GLY A 286 13.05 4.56 -7.37
N MET A 287 13.05 5.84 -7.78
CA MET A 287 13.31 6.26 -9.17
C MET A 287 14.79 6.18 -9.55
N ILE A 288 15.69 6.38 -8.59
CA ILE A 288 17.14 6.26 -8.77
C ILE A 288 17.53 4.78 -8.79
N GLU A 289 16.99 4.00 -7.86
CA GLU A 289 17.15 2.53 -7.83
C GLU A 289 16.59 1.87 -9.11
N PHE A 290 15.55 2.45 -9.71
CA PHE A 290 15.06 1.97 -11.00
C PHE A 290 16.10 2.13 -12.12
N SER A 291 16.84 3.25 -12.15
CA SER A 291 17.95 3.43 -13.11
C SER A 291 19.00 2.33 -12.93
N TYR A 292 19.43 2.09 -11.69
CA TYR A 292 20.38 1.01 -11.40
C TYR A 292 19.86 -0.37 -11.80
N LEU A 293 18.59 -0.67 -11.50
CA LEU A 293 17.93 -1.90 -11.92
C LEU A 293 17.98 -2.06 -13.44
N TYR A 294 17.66 -1.00 -14.20
CA TYR A 294 17.62 -1.05 -15.65
C TYR A 294 18.99 -1.44 -16.25
N ASP A 295 20.08 -0.88 -15.71
CA ASP A 295 21.44 -1.16 -16.19
C ASP A 295 21.94 -2.57 -15.84
N ASN A 296 21.57 -3.04 -14.64
CA ASN A 296 22.16 -4.22 -14.02
C ASN A 296 21.27 -5.46 -14.10
N TYR A 297 20.04 -5.35 -14.61
CA TYR A 297 19.19 -6.51 -14.82
C TYR A 297 19.62 -7.27 -16.09
N LYS A 298 20.18 -8.48 -15.89
CA LYS A 298 20.66 -9.37 -16.97
C LYS A 298 19.95 -10.72 -17.01
N ASN A 299 18.98 -10.94 -16.12
CA ASN A 299 18.25 -12.19 -16.03
C ASN A 299 17.12 -12.26 -17.07
N ASP A 300 16.62 -13.46 -17.29
CA ASP A 300 15.35 -13.66 -18.00
C ASP A 300 14.19 -13.06 -17.21
N TYR A 301 13.24 -12.46 -17.93
CA TYR A 301 12.08 -11.82 -17.34
C TYR A 301 11.15 -12.84 -16.65
N ALA A 302 10.63 -12.45 -15.49
CA ALA A 302 9.90 -13.35 -14.58
C ALA A 302 8.43 -13.61 -14.95
N LEU A 303 7.91 -12.97 -16.00
CA LEU A 303 6.57 -13.17 -16.57
C LEU A 303 5.41 -13.09 -15.56
N GLY A 304 5.54 -12.23 -14.57
CA GLY A 304 4.54 -11.98 -13.52
C GLY A 304 4.82 -12.72 -12.22
N SER A 305 5.76 -13.67 -12.20
CA SER A 305 6.09 -14.43 -10.99
C SER A 305 6.79 -13.59 -9.93
N TYR A 306 7.40 -12.45 -10.29
CA TYR A 306 7.99 -11.53 -9.33
C TYR A 306 6.93 -10.62 -8.67
N THR A 307 6.10 -9.93 -9.46
CA THR A 307 5.05 -9.03 -8.94
C THR A 307 3.96 -9.81 -8.22
N PHE A 308 3.60 -11.00 -8.73
CA PHE A 308 2.56 -11.86 -8.17
C PHE A 308 3.11 -13.06 -7.40
N ALA A 309 4.31 -12.92 -6.82
CA ALA A 309 5.01 -14.01 -6.11
C ALA A 309 4.17 -14.74 -5.06
N ILE A 310 3.23 -14.04 -4.41
CA ILE A 310 2.30 -14.66 -3.44
C ILE A 310 1.40 -15.72 -4.10
N TYR A 311 0.88 -15.45 -5.29
CA TYR A 311 0.07 -16.42 -6.04
C TYR A 311 0.92 -17.58 -6.55
N SER A 312 2.15 -17.30 -7.01
CA SER A 312 3.09 -18.36 -7.37
C SER A 312 3.37 -19.26 -6.16
N ARG A 313 3.76 -18.71 -5.01
CA ARG A 313 3.98 -19.44 -3.74
C ARG A 313 2.77 -20.30 -3.38
N PHE A 314 1.56 -19.78 -3.51
CA PHE A 314 0.33 -20.51 -3.25
C PHE A 314 0.13 -21.70 -4.21
N LEU A 315 0.23 -21.46 -5.52
CA LEU A 315 0.07 -22.50 -6.54
C LEU A 315 1.09 -23.62 -6.36
N HIS A 316 2.35 -23.28 -6.07
CA HIS A 316 3.39 -24.27 -5.80
C HIS A 316 3.09 -25.11 -4.57
N LYS A 317 2.62 -24.48 -3.47
CA LYS A 317 2.24 -25.21 -2.25
C LYS A 317 1.07 -26.18 -2.49
N VAL A 318 0.08 -25.77 -3.27
CA VAL A 318 -1.10 -26.62 -3.59
C VAL A 318 -0.77 -27.72 -4.60
N THR A 319 0.11 -27.45 -5.56
CA THR A 319 0.48 -28.42 -6.61
C THR A 319 1.65 -29.34 -6.23
N GLY A 320 2.28 -29.12 -5.06
CA GLY A 320 3.42 -29.91 -4.60
C GLY A 320 4.72 -29.71 -5.39
N ARG A 321 4.80 -28.66 -6.23
CA ARG A 321 6.01 -28.34 -7.01
C ARG A 321 6.97 -27.50 -6.19
N ASN A 322 8.28 -27.75 -6.31
CA ASN A 322 9.31 -26.92 -5.66
C ASN A 322 9.22 -25.47 -6.16
N PHE A 323 9.15 -24.52 -5.23
CA PHE A 323 9.22 -23.09 -5.49
C PHE A 323 10.55 -22.57 -4.96
N ASP A 324 11.41 -22.08 -5.84
CA ASP A 324 12.64 -21.43 -5.41
C ASP A 324 12.38 -19.95 -5.12
N SER A 325 12.02 -19.67 -3.87
CA SER A 325 11.82 -18.29 -3.41
C SER A 325 13.10 -17.47 -3.42
N LYS A 326 14.27 -18.11 -3.27
CA LYS A 326 15.56 -17.42 -3.22
C LYS A 326 15.96 -16.92 -4.60
N ASN A 327 15.73 -17.71 -5.65
CA ASN A 327 15.98 -17.27 -7.02
C ASN A 327 15.15 -16.04 -7.40
N LEU A 328 13.89 -15.97 -6.95
CA LEU A 328 13.02 -14.81 -7.24
C LEU A 328 13.50 -13.53 -6.57
N GLU A 329 13.94 -13.58 -5.32
CA GLU A 329 14.46 -12.41 -4.60
C GLU A 329 15.78 -11.93 -5.21
N GLN A 330 16.60 -12.86 -5.72
CA GLN A 330 17.86 -12.60 -6.39
C GLN A 330 17.71 -12.06 -7.83
N LEU A 331 16.50 -12.04 -8.39
CA LEU A 331 16.28 -11.40 -9.70
C LEU A 331 16.53 -9.89 -9.65
N SER A 332 16.27 -9.24 -8.49
CA SER A 332 16.67 -7.85 -8.30
C SER A 332 18.17 -7.77 -8.12
N PRO A 333 18.90 -6.91 -8.87
CA PRO A 333 20.32 -6.66 -8.64
C PRO A 333 20.63 -6.16 -7.22
N ARG A 334 19.62 -5.60 -6.53
CA ARG A 334 19.71 -5.15 -5.13
C ARG A 334 18.53 -5.70 -4.33
N PRO A 335 18.60 -6.96 -3.84
CA PRO A 335 17.54 -7.55 -3.04
C PRO A 335 17.29 -6.75 -1.77
N GLY A 336 16.01 -6.58 -1.40
CA GLY A 336 15.61 -5.86 -0.18
C GLY A 336 15.66 -4.33 -0.28
N VAL A 337 16.08 -3.76 -1.42
CA VAL A 337 15.94 -2.33 -1.71
C VAL A 337 14.71 -2.11 -2.57
N PHE A 338 13.88 -1.15 -2.21
CA PHE A 338 12.63 -0.90 -2.90
C PHE A 338 12.83 0.01 -4.10
N ASN A 339 12.07 -0.29 -5.16
CA ASN A 339 12.04 0.49 -6.38
C ASN A 339 10.63 1.07 -6.55
N THR A 340 10.44 1.85 -7.60
CA THR A 340 9.11 2.33 -8.02
C THR A 340 8.13 1.18 -8.30
N PHE A 341 6.86 1.53 -8.52
CA PHE A 341 5.87 0.60 -9.06
C PHE A 341 6.37 -0.16 -10.29
N PHE A 342 7.15 0.51 -11.14
CA PHE A 342 7.63 -0.02 -12.41
C PHE A 342 8.78 -1.02 -12.26
N GLY A 343 9.52 -1.01 -11.15
CA GLY A 343 10.65 -1.95 -10.95
C GLY A 343 10.24 -3.41 -11.03
N PRO A 344 9.31 -3.90 -10.18
CA PRO A 344 8.79 -5.25 -10.27
C PRO A 344 8.16 -5.59 -11.63
N ILE A 345 7.46 -4.64 -12.25
CA ILE A 345 6.83 -4.83 -13.57
C ILE A 345 7.88 -4.97 -14.67
N PHE A 346 9.02 -4.27 -14.56
CA PHE A 346 10.15 -4.40 -15.48
C PHE A 346 10.87 -5.73 -15.29
N ILE A 347 11.07 -6.19 -14.05
CA ILE A 347 11.62 -7.53 -13.76
C ILE A 347 10.74 -8.62 -14.40
N ASP A 348 9.43 -8.44 -14.39
CA ASP A 348 8.51 -9.41 -14.98
C ASP A 348 8.41 -9.33 -16.51
N PHE A 349 8.53 -8.15 -17.13
CA PHE A 349 8.10 -7.96 -18.52
C PHE A 349 9.05 -7.11 -19.39
N GLY A 350 10.08 -6.48 -18.84
CA GLY A 350 10.99 -5.62 -19.60
C GLY A 350 10.25 -4.51 -20.36
N TRP A 351 10.54 -4.35 -21.65
CA TRP A 351 9.81 -3.41 -22.50
C TRP A 351 8.32 -3.74 -22.70
N PHE A 352 7.92 -5.00 -22.49
CA PHE A 352 6.52 -5.40 -22.52
C PHE A 352 5.71 -4.85 -21.34
N SER A 353 6.37 -4.27 -20.32
CA SER A 353 5.71 -3.46 -19.30
C SER A 353 4.86 -2.32 -19.89
N LEU A 354 5.20 -1.79 -21.08
CA LEU A 354 4.36 -0.78 -21.75
C LEU A 354 2.95 -1.30 -22.02
N LEU A 355 2.83 -2.54 -22.52
CA LEU A 355 1.52 -3.16 -22.73
C LEU A 355 0.82 -3.43 -21.40
N PHE A 356 1.57 -3.92 -20.40
CA PHE A 356 1.03 -4.10 -19.05
C PHE A 356 0.43 -2.79 -18.51
N MET A 357 1.14 -1.67 -18.64
CA MET A 357 0.67 -0.36 -18.18
C MET A 357 -0.55 0.13 -18.95
N LEU A 358 -0.60 -0.10 -20.26
CA LEU A 358 -1.77 0.19 -21.08
C LEU A 358 -3.01 -0.55 -20.56
N LEU A 359 -2.90 -1.87 -20.38
CA LEU A 359 -3.98 -2.71 -19.87
C LEU A 359 -4.36 -2.34 -18.43
N PHE A 360 -3.37 -2.04 -17.58
CA PHE A 360 -3.60 -1.60 -16.21
C PHE A 360 -4.38 -0.27 -16.19
N GLY A 361 -4.03 0.69 -17.05
CA GLY A 361 -4.77 1.94 -17.22
C GLY A 361 -6.24 1.71 -17.61
N MET A 362 -6.47 0.80 -18.57
CA MET A 362 -7.83 0.41 -18.99
C MET A 362 -8.62 -0.19 -17.83
N ILE A 363 -8.03 -1.15 -17.10
CA ILE A 363 -8.66 -1.82 -15.95
C ILE A 363 -9.03 -0.81 -14.86
N VAL A 364 -8.08 0.06 -14.49
CA VAL A 364 -8.33 1.11 -13.49
C VAL A 364 -9.45 2.03 -13.93
N LYS A 365 -9.52 2.42 -15.21
CA LYS A 365 -10.61 3.27 -15.72
C LYS A 365 -11.97 2.56 -15.72
N VAL A 366 -12.02 1.27 -16.04
CA VAL A 366 -13.25 0.47 -15.91
C VAL A 366 -13.74 0.45 -14.46
N ILE A 367 -12.84 0.21 -13.51
CA ILE A 367 -13.17 0.20 -12.07
C ILE A 367 -13.58 1.58 -11.60
N TYR A 368 -12.91 2.64 -12.04
CA TYR A 368 -13.30 4.03 -11.78
C TYR A 368 -14.72 4.33 -12.25
N ASN A 369 -15.07 3.93 -13.48
CA ASN A 369 -16.42 4.13 -14.01
C ASN A 369 -17.47 3.33 -13.21
N LYS A 370 -17.14 2.12 -12.76
CA LYS A 370 -17.98 1.34 -11.83
C LYS A 370 -18.06 1.99 -10.45
N ALA A 371 -16.99 2.61 -9.96
CA ALA A 371 -17.01 3.36 -8.71
C ALA A 371 -17.97 4.54 -8.82
N LYS A 372 -17.90 5.33 -9.91
CA LYS A 372 -18.83 6.43 -10.26
C LYS A 372 -20.27 5.98 -10.50
N SER A 373 -20.46 4.70 -10.77
CA SER A 373 -21.79 4.07 -10.91
C SER A 373 -22.34 3.61 -9.56
N GLY A 374 -21.60 3.78 -8.47
CA GLY A 374 -22.02 3.43 -7.11
C GLY A 374 -21.77 1.98 -6.70
N TYR A 375 -20.92 1.20 -7.40
CA TYR A 375 -20.62 -0.17 -6.99
C TYR A 375 -19.67 -0.20 -5.78
N ASP A 376 -20.08 -0.85 -4.68
CA ASP A 376 -19.33 -0.88 -3.40
C ASP A 376 -17.91 -1.41 -3.58
N TRP A 377 -17.78 -2.59 -4.18
CA TRP A 377 -16.49 -3.23 -4.44
C TRP A 377 -15.59 -2.35 -5.31
N ALA A 378 -16.16 -1.63 -6.26
CA ALA A 378 -15.41 -0.81 -7.19
C ALA A 378 -14.92 0.47 -6.52
N ILE A 379 -15.70 1.09 -5.62
CA ILE A 379 -15.25 2.24 -4.84
C ILE A 379 -14.08 1.84 -3.94
N ILE A 380 -14.21 0.73 -3.21
CA ILE A 380 -13.15 0.24 -2.31
C ILE A 380 -11.89 -0.11 -3.11
N LEU A 381 -12.03 -0.87 -4.21
CA LEU A 381 -10.92 -1.22 -5.10
C LEU A 381 -10.27 0.01 -5.71
N TYR A 382 -11.08 0.99 -6.11
CA TYR A 382 -10.58 2.24 -6.69
C TYR A 382 -9.77 3.06 -5.68
N PHE A 383 -10.20 3.14 -4.43
CA PHE A 383 -9.44 3.83 -3.39
C PHE A 383 -8.12 3.14 -3.10
N TYR A 384 -8.08 1.81 -3.16
CA TYR A 384 -6.82 1.09 -3.07
C TYR A 384 -5.93 1.36 -4.31
N PHE A 385 -6.47 1.34 -5.52
CA PHE A 385 -5.71 1.70 -6.72
C PHE A 385 -5.27 3.17 -6.76
N PHE A 386 -6.03 4.08 -6.16
CA PHE A 386 -5.58 5.45 -5.94
C PHE A 386 -4.27 5.45 -5.14
N ILE A 387 -4.16 4.67 -4.07
CA ILE A 387 -2.92 4.54 -3.29
C ILE A 387 -1.79 3.98 -4.17
N VAL A 388 -2.04 2.90 -4.92
CA VAL A 388 -1.05 2.31 -5.82
C VAL A 388 -0.52 3.32 -6.84
N ILE A 389 -1.40 4.10 -7.47
CA ILE A 389 -1.03 5.10 -8.48
C ILE A 389 -0.34 6.30 -7.85
N ALA A 390 -0.88 6.83 -6.75
CA ALA A 390 -0.34 7.99 -6.05
C ALA A 390 1.09 7.75 -5.53
N PHE A 391 1.42 6.51 -5.21
CA PHE A 391 2.75 6.11 -4.75
C PHE A 391 3.57 5.36 -5.79
N SER A 392 3.13 5.37 -7.05
CA SER A 392 3.86 4.70 -8.12
C SER A 392 5.32 5.15 -8.30
N PRO A 393 5.71 6.42 -8.07
CA PRO A 393 7.12 6.82 -8.08
C PRO A 393 7.92 6.30 -6.89
N VAL A 394 7.26 5.87 -5.82
CA VAL A 394 7.88 5.52 -4.54
C VAL A 394 8.02 4.01 -4.41
N PHE A 395 6.91 3.27 -4.58
CA PHE A 395 6.83 1.87 -4.21
C PHE A 395 5.70 1.12 -4.94
N ASN A 396 5.94 -0.15 -5.26
CA ASN A 396 4.89 -1.04 -5.75
C ASN A 396 4.02 -1.58 -4.60
N PHE A 397 2.92 -0.87 -4.30
CA PHE A 397 1.96 -1.31 -3.29
C PHE A 397 1.16 -2.57 -3.65
N ILE A 398 1.17 -3.04 -4.91
CA ILE A 398 0.55 -4.33 -5.26
C ILE A 398 1.41 -5.47 -4.71
N ASN A 399 2.71 -5.46 -5.01
CA ASN A 399 3.66 -6.47 -4.56
C ASN A 399 3.87 -6.38 -3.03
N GLY A 400 4.09 -5.17 -2.52
CA GLY A 400 4.41 -4.95 -1.11
C GLY A 400 3.22 -4.62 -0.21
N ALA A 401 3.51 -4.43 1.09
CA ALA A 401 2.56 -3.94 2.09
C ALA A 401 1.22 -4.72 2.16
N GLY A 402 1.22 -6.01 1.82
CA GLY A 402 0.02 -6.84 1.80
C GLY A 402 -0.95 -6.56 0.64
N GLY A 403 -0.48 -5.92 -0.42
CA GLY A 403 -1.34 -5.48 -1.52
C GLY A 403 -2.12 -6.58 -2.23
N ILE A 404 -1.45 -7.68 -2.60
CA ILE A 404 -2.10 -8.85 -3.18
C ILE A 404 -3.20 -9.40 -2.27
N PHE A 405 -2.99 -9.40 -0.95
CA PHE A 405 -4.00 -9.87 0.01
C PHE A 405 -5.22 -8.95 0.02
N ILE A 406 -5.02 -7.63 0.05
CA ILE A 406 -6.11 -6.63 -0.04
C ILE A 406 -6.88 -6.79 -1.35
N LEU A 407 -6.19 -6.89 -2.49
CA LEU A 407 -6.81 -7.08 -3.79
C LEU A 407 -7.65 -8.37 -3.83
N THR A 408 -7.09 -9.48 -3.32
CA THR A 408 -7.78 -10.77 -3.25
C THR A 408 -9.05 -10.68 -2.39
N SER A 409 -8.97 -10.04 -1.22
CA SER A 409 -10.14 -9.86 -0.35
C SER A 409 -11.23 -9.00 -0.98
N ILE A 410 -10.87 -7.97 -1.75
CA ILE A 410 -11.85 -7.13 -2.45
C ILE A 410 -12.50 -7.89 -3.61
N VAL A 411 -11.75 -8.72 -4.34
CA VAL A 411 -12.30 -9.63 -5.37
C VAL A 411 -13.22 -10.67 -4.73
N LEU A 412 -12.84 -11.25 -3.59
CA LEU A 412 -13.69 -12.16 -2.83
C LEU A 412 -14.99 -11.46 -2.41
N PHE A 413 -14.92 -10.23 -1.92
CA PHE A 413 -16.10 -9.43 -1.62
C PHE A 413 -16.97 -9.19 -2.85
N TYR A 414 -16.38 -8.88 -4.02
CA TYR A 414 -17.12 -8.76 -5.27
C TYR A 414 -17.92 -10.04 -5.55
N ILE A 415 -17.28 -11.21 -5.49
CA ILE A 415 -17.90 -12.52 -5.71
C ILE A 415 -19.04 -12.74 -4.71
N ILE A 416 -18.79 -12.59 -3.40
CA ILE A 416 -19.81 -12.76 -2.35
C ILE A 416 -20.98 -11.80 -2.56
N SER A 417 -20.71 -10.55 -2.98
CA SER A 417 -21.74 -9.54 -3.19
C SER A 417 -22.70 -9.84 -4.36
N LYS A 418 -22.34 -10.79 -5.23
CA LYS A 418 -23.13 -11.26 -6.38
C LYS A 418 -23.99 -12.47 -6.06
N ILE A 419 -23.64 -13.24 -5.03
CA ILE A 419 -24.44 -14.39 -4.59
C ILE A 419 -25.76 -13.86 -4.02
N LYS A 420 -26.89 -14.37 -4.52
CA LYS A 420 -28.19 -14.12 -3.89
C LYS A 420 -28.19 -14.85 -2.55
N ILE A 421 -28.05 -14.11 -1.46
CA ILE A 421 -28.14 -14.66 -0.11
C ILE A 421 -29.64 -14.84 0.17
N VAL A 422 -30.16 -16.04 -0.13
CA VAL A 422 -31.57 -16.44 0.07
C VAL A 422 -31.94 -16.40 1.55
#